data_AF-A0A418Y495-F1
#
_entry.id   AF-A0A418Y495-F1
#
_cell.length_a   1.000
_cell.length_b   1.000
_cell.length_c   1.000
_cell.angle_alpha   90.00
_cell.angle_beta   90.00
_cell.angle_gamma   90.00
#
_symmetry.space_group_name_H-M   'P 1'
#
loop_
_entity.id
_entity.type
_entity.pdbx_description
1 polymer ?
#
loop_
_entity_poly.entity_id
_entity_poly.type
_entity_poly.pdbx_seq_one_letter_code
_entity_poly.pdbx_strand_id
1 'polypeptide(L)'
;MALLSAAAAASAGAGMTGISEQVSVDTSGGKVVVKVAVDNQTGKDVYVPKAVFEDKELVGRVFEIRESGSGKEIDYIGRMVKRGPMTMDDYVALKPGKKKSNSIDITNTYHFKPGQHTYTLSYSGSYLTDASQVAAPMIVKVMPVTFSFRK
;
A
#
# COMPACT_ATOMS: atom_id res chain seq x y z
N MET A 1 -29.47 -24.97 -41.77
CA MET A 1 -29.97 -23.63 -41.36
C MET A 1 -30.42 -23.76 -39.91
N ALA A 2 -30.01 -22.97 -38.93
CA ALA A 2 -29.22 -21.76 -38.90
C ALA A 2 -28.40 -21.77 -37.59
N LEU A 3 -27.24 -21.13 -37.65
CA LEU A 3 -26.35 -20.79 -36.55
C LEU A 3 -27.04 -19.89 -35.53
N LEU A 4 -26.77 -20.09 -34.24
CA LEU A 4 -26.58 -18.98 -33.31
C LEU A 4 -25.52 -19.36 -32.26
N SER A 5 -24.33 -18.79 -32.46
CA SER A 5 -23.31 -18.61 -31.45
C SER A 5 -23.81 -17.64 -30.37
N ALA A 6 -23.44 -17.90 -29.12
CA ALA A 6 -23.29 -16.87 -28.10
C ALA A 6 -21.98 -17.15 -27.35
N ALA A 7 -20.97 -16.35 -27.67
CA ALA A 7 -19.76 -16.19 -26.88
C ALA A 7 -19.89 -14.91 -26.05
N ALA A 8 -19.69 -15.01 -24.74
CA ALA A 8 -19.37 -13.92 -23.81
C ALA A 8 -19.25 -14.53 -22.40
N ALA A 9 -18.30 -14.21 -21.53
CA ALA A 9 -17.06 -13.48 -21.63
C ALA A 9 -16.22 -13.94 -20.43
N ALA A 10 -15.00 -14.45 -20.65
CA ALA A 10 -14.06 -14.67 -19.56
C ALA A 10 -13.37 -13.32 -19.29
N SER A 11 -13.88 -12.53 -18.35
CA SER A 11 -13.08 -11.43 -17.78
C SER A 11 -12.08 -12.04 -16.80
N ALA A 12 -10.86 -12.19 -17.28
CA ALA A 12 -9.71 -12.73 -16.56
C ALA A 12 -9.46 -11.98 -15.24
N GLY A 13 -9.84 -12.59 -14.14
CA GLY A 13 -9.19 -12.41 -12.84
C GLY A 13 -7.87 -13.16 -12.81
N ALA A 14 -6.96 -12.85 -13.74
CA ALA A 14 -5.58 -13.31 -13.67
C ALA A 14 -4.77 -12.16 -13.08
N GLY A 15 -4.53 -12.19 -11.77
CA GLY A 15 -3.53 -11.33 -11.17
C GLY A 15 -2.25 -11.48 -11.97
N MET A 16 -1.72 -10.38 -12.53
CA MET A 16 -0.40 -10.45 -13.14
C MET A 16 0.59 -10.92 -12.09
N THR A 17 1.16 -12.09 -12.31
CA THR A 17 2.36 -12.52 -11.60
C THR A 17 3.47 -11.54 -11.97
N GLY A 18 4.14 -10.97 -10.96
CA GLY A 18 5.29 -10.08 -11.18
C GLY A 18 5.20 -8.70 -10.54
N ILE A 19 4.09 -8.31 -9.90
CA ILE A 19 4.09 -7.17 -8.97
C ILE A 19 4.12 -7.69 -7.54
N SER A 20 5.07 -7.19 -6.74
CA SER A 20 5.12 -7.46 -5.31
C SER A 20 5.37 -6.19 -4.52
N GLU A 21 4.69 -6.08 -3.37
CA GLU A 21 4.89 -5.02 -2.41
C GLU A 21 5.30 -5.63 -1.07
N GLN A 22 6.18 -4.95 -0.35
CA GLN A 22 6.71 -5.37 0.95
C GLN A 22 6.73 -4.18 1.89
N VAL A 23 6.47 -4.45 3.16
CA VAL A 23 6.64 -3.48 4.23
C VAL A 23 7.63 -4.01 5.26
N SER A 24 8.34 -3.10 5.91
CA SER A 24 9.14 -3.36 7.10
C SER A 24 9.08 -2.16 8.02
N VAL A 25 9.33 -2.37 9.31
CA VAL A 25 9.25 -1.32 10.33
C VAL A 25 10.57 -1.25 11.07
N ASP A 26 11.11 -0.05 11.18
CA ASP A 26 12.31 0.29 11.93
C ASP A 26 11.90 1.12 13.15
N THR A 27 12.24 0.64 14.35
CA THR A 27 11.89 1.32 15.60
C THR A 27 13.08 1.98 16.31
N SER A 28 14.19 2.16 15.60
CA SER A 28 15.39 2.79 16.14
C SER A 28 15.18 4.26 16.49
N GLY A 29 15.96 4.75 17.46
CA GLY A 29 15.97 6.17 17.83
C GLY A 29 14.64 6.71 18.40
N GLY A 30 13.78 5.83 18.95
CA GLY A 30 12.49 6.24 19.51
C GLY A 30 11.45 6.63 18.45
N LYS A 31 11.66 6.19 17.21
CA LYS A 31 10.75 6.44 16.10
C LYS A 31 10.08 5.15 15.65
N VAL A 32 9.05 5.28 14.81
CA VAL A 32 8.49 4.18 14.03
C VAL A 32 8.54 4.60 12.57
N VAL A 33 9.50 4.06 11.82
CA VAL A 33 9.69 4.35 10.39
C VAL A 33 9.27 3.14 9.57
N VAL A 34 8.23 3.31 8.75
CA VAL A 34 7.76 2.26 7.84
C VAL A 34 8.51 2.40 6.52
N LYS A 35 9.18 1.33 6.10
CA LYS A 35 9.80 1.22 4.79
C LYS A 35 8.87 0.40 3.90
N VAL A 36 8.38 1.01 2.83
CA VAL A 36 7.54 0.38 1.81
C VAL A 36 8.38 0.17 0.55
N ALA A 37 8.24 -0.98 -0.10
CA ALA A 37 8.94 -1.29 -1.33
C ALA A 37 8.00 -1.97 -2.32
N VAL A 38 8.14 -1.63 -3.59
CA VAL A 38 7.44 -2.26 -4.71
C VAL A 38 8.46 -2.73 -5.75
N ASP A 39 8.24 -3.91 -6.30
CA ASP A 39 9.03 -4.51 -7.38
C ASP A 39 8.12 -4.80 -8.57
N ASN A 40 8.41 -4.18 -9.71
CA ASN A 40 7.76 -4.47 -10.97
C ASN A 40 8.62 -5.43 -11.79
N GLN A 41 8.31 -6.71 -11.73
CA GLN A 41 8.92 -7.78 -12.53
C GLN A 41 8.10 -8.11 -13.79
N THR A 42 7.07 -7.31 -14.09
CA THR A 42 6.29 -7.50 -15.32
C THR A 42 7.03 -6.92 -16.53
N GLY A 43 6.54 -7.25 -17.73
CA GLY A 43 7.03 -6.66 -18.99
C GLY A 43 6.39 -5.32 -19.35
N LYS A 44 5.62 -4.68 -18.45
CA LYS A 44 4.89 -3.44 -18.71
C LYS A 44 5.14 -2.39 -17.62
N ASP A 45 4.90 -1.14 -17.96
CA ASP A 45 4.82 -0.07 -16.96
C ASP A 45 3.65 -0.36 -16.01
N VAL A 46 3.87 -0.12 -14.72
CA VAL A 46 2.78 -0.06 -13.73
C VAL A 46 2.83 1.27 -13.02
N TYR A 47 1.73 1.67 -12.39
CA TYR A 47 1.62 2.94 -11.70
C TYR A 47 1.25 2.71 -10.25
N VAL A 48 2.02 3.30 -9.33
CA VAL A 48 1.82 3.13 -7.88
C VAL A 48 1.50 4.46 -7.20
N PRO A 49 0.72 4.47 -6.10
CA PRO A 49 0.31 5.72 -5.44
C PRO A 49 1.50 6.54 -4.92
N LYS A 50 1.58 7.82 -5.31
CA LYS A 50 2.57 8.77 -4.80
C LYS A 50 2.48 8.96 -3.29
N ALA A 51 1.26 8.94 -2.76
CA ALA A 51 0.99 9.06 -1.32
C ALA A 51 1.76 8.05 -0.45
N VAL A 52 2.17 6.92 -1.02
CA VAL A 52 2.94 5.88 -0.34
C VAL A 52 4.39 5.85 -0.82
N PHE A 53 4.63 6.02 -2.11
CA PHE A 53 5.95 5.80 -2.70
C PHE A 53 6.77 7.07 -2.98
N GLU A 54 6.23 8.27 -2.81
CA GLU A 54 6.94 9.54 -3.03
C GLU A 54 6.73 10.58 -1.92
N ASP A 55 5.54 10.63 -1.33
CA ASP A 55 5.23 11.60 -0.29
C ASP A 55 6.07 11.35 0.97
N LYS A 56 6.50 12.44 1.60
CA LYS A 56 7.34 12.40 2.82
C LYS A 56 6.56 12.08 4.09
N GLU A 57 5.25 12.26 4.06
CA GLU A 57 4.36 12.14 5.22
C GLU A 57 3.02 11.54 4.79
N LEU A 58 2.35 10.82 5.71
CA LEU A 58 0.99 10.36 5.50
C LEU A 58 0.01 11.53 5.63
N VAL A 59 -0.82 11.72 4.61
CA VAL A 59 -1.98 12.63 4.64
C VAL A 59 -3.32 11.88 4.65
N GLY A 60 -3.29 10.66 5.15
CA GLY A 60 -4.43 9.76 5.31
C GLY A 60 -4.05 8.44 6.00
N ARG A 61 -5.05 7.66 6.40
CA ARG A 61 -4.85 6.33 6.99
C ARG A 61 -4.57 5.29 5.90
N VAL A 62 -3.29 5.03 5.63
CA VAL A 62 -2.80 4.02 4.67
C VAL A 62 -2.52 2.68 5.34
N PHE A 63 -2.13 2.69 6.61
CA PHE A 63 -1.80 1.49 7.36
C PHE A 63 -2.90 1.19 8.37
N GLU A 64 -3.13 -0.09 8.60
CA GLU A 64 -3.92 -0.57 9.74
C GLU A 64 -2.94 -1.11 10.77
N ILE A 65 -2.98 -0.59 11.99
CA ILE A 65 -2.07 -0.99 13.06
C ILE A 65 -2.88 -1.51 14.24
N ARG A 66 -2.60 -2.74 14.66
CA ARG A 66 -3.25 -3.39 15.81
C ARG A 66 -2.23 -3.75 16.87
N GLU A 67 -2.62 -3.70 18.14
CA GLU A 67 -1.85 -4.34 19.21
C GLU A 67 -1.89 -5.85 19.06
N SER A 68 -0.74 -6.52 19.02
CA SER A 68 -0.68 -7.95 18.73
C SER A 68 -1.32 -8.80 19.84
N GLY A 69 -1.29 -8.35 21.10
CA GLY A 69 -1.88 -9.08 22.22
C GLY A 69 -3.41 -8.98 22.32
N SER A 70 -3.97 -7.81 22.03
CA SER A 70 -5.41 -7.54 22.17
C SER A 70 -6.18 -7.57 20.84
N GLY A 71 -5.47 -7.48 19.71
CA GLY A 71 -6.06 -7.30 18.38
C GLY A 71 -6.73 -5.94 18.16
N LYS A 72 -6.65 -5.02 19.14
CA LYS A 72 -7.28 -3.71 19.06
C LYS A 72 -6.51 -2.81 18.09
N GLU A 73 -7.23 -2.19 17.14
CA GLU A 73 -6.67 -1.18 16.25
C GLU A 73 -6.32 0.09 17.05
N ILE A 74 -5.17 0.70 16.73
CA ILE A 74 -4.79 2.01 17.26
C ILE A 74 -5.20 3.11 16.28
N ASP A 75 -5.59 4.26 16.83
CA ASP A 75 -6.15 5.34 16.02
C ASP A 75 -5.09 6.02 15.15
N TYR A 76 -5.46 6.34 13.91
CA TYR A 76 -4.74 7.32 13.11
C TYR A 76 -5.06 8.72 13.64
N ILE A 77 -4.03 9.46 14.00
CA ILE A 77 -4.09 10.83 14.53
C ILE A 77 -3.34 11.84 13.65
N GLY A 78 -2.83 11.39 12.49
CA GLY A 78 -2.15 12.24 11.52
C GLY A 78 -3.10 13.16 10.76
N ARG A 79 -2.53 13.94 9.83
CA ARG A 79 -3.29 14.86 8.99
C ARG A 79 -4.20 14.09 8.04
N MET A 80 -5.50 14.38 8.07
CA MET A 80 -6.45 13.89 7.07
C MET A 80 -6.71 15.00 6.05
N VAL A 81 -6.35 14.77 4.78
CA VAL A 81 -6.61 15.72 3.69
C VAL A 81 -7.74 15.21 2.80
N LYS A 82 -8.79 16.02 2.62
CA LYS A 82 -9.85 15.71 1.66
C LYS A 82 -9.30 15.83 0.24
N ARG A 83 -9.30 14.72 -0.49
CA ARG A 83 -8.90 14.67 -1.91
C ARG A 83 -10.12 14.55 -2.81
N GLY A 84 -10.00 15.06 -4.04
CA GLY A 84 -10.92 14.70 -5.11
C GLY A 84 -10.75 13.25 -5.54
N PRO A 85 -11.48 12.78 -6.56
CA PRO A 85 -11.20 11.49 -7.19
C PRO A 85 -9.71 11.40 -7.57
N MET A 86 -9.11 10.23 -7.37
CA MET A 86 -7.73 10.01 -7.81
C MET A 86 -7.62 10.22 -9.32
N THR A 87 -6.51 10.83 -9.73
CA THR A 87 -6.14 11.06 -11.13
C THR A 87 -4.76 10.47 -11.39
N MET A 88 -4.32 10.43 -12.65
CA MET A 88 -2.97 9.95 -12.97
C MET A 88 -1.85 10.78 -12.32
N ASP A 89 -2.13 12.03 -11.93
CA ASP A 89 -1.17 12.86 -11.20
C ASP A 89 -0.91 12.35 -9.77
N ASP A 90 -1.78 11.50 -9.22
CA ASP A 90 -1.60 10.85 -7.92
C ASP A 90 -0.74 9.58 -8.00
N TYR A 91 -0.31 9.17 -9.20
CA TYR A 91 0.48 7.96 -9.41
C TYR A 91 1.85 8.25 -10.01
N VAL A 92 2.82 7.41 -9.66
CA VAL A 92 4.15 7.39 -10.27
C VAL A 92 4.32 6.13 -11.11
N ALA A 93 4.85 6.29 -12.31
CA ALA A 93 5.19 5.19 -13.19
C ALA A 93 6.42 4.42 -12.68
N LEU A 94 6.31 3.10 -12.65
CA LEU A 94 7.36 2.15 -12.35
C LEU A 94 7.59 1.26 -13.57
N LYS A 95 8.74 1.47 -14.23
CA LYS A 95 9.13 0.76 -15.45
C LYS A 95 9.34 -0.76 -15.20
N PRO A 96 9.27 -1.60 -16.26
CA PRO A 96 9.63 -3.01 -16.19
C PRO A 96 10.99 -3.26 -15.54
N GLY A 97 11.04 -4.25 -14.66
CA GLY A 97 12.24 -4.65 -13.92
C GLY A 97 12.74 -3.63 -12.89
N LYS A 98 11.96 -2.58 -12.59
CA LYS A 98 12.36 -1.56 -11.62
C LYS A 98 11.71 -1.76 -10.27
N LYS A 99 12.43 -1.30 -9.25
CA LYS A 99 11.98 -1.25 -7.86
C LYS A 99 11.88 0.20 -7.42
N LYS A 100 10.95 0.48 -6.53
CA LYS A 100 10.83 1.77 -5.83
C LYS A 100 10.59 1.51 -4.36
N SER A 101 11.18 2.34 -3.51
CA SER A 101 10.95 2.29 -2.06
C SER A 101 10.80 3.69 -1.49
N ASN A 102 10.12 3.77 -0.36
CA ASN A 102 9.96 4.98 0.42
C ASN A 102 10.02 4.66 1.92
N SER A 103 10.38 5.66 2.73
CA SER A 103 10.43 5.57 4.20
C SER A 103 9.56 6.66 4.80
N ILE A 104 8.61 6.28 5.65
CA ILE A 104 7.64 7.20 6.23
C ILE A 104 7.70 7.11 7.75
N ASP A 105 7.99 8.23 8.40
CA ASP A 105 7.94 8.35 9.86
C ASP A 105 6.49 8.45 10.31
N ILE A 106 6.01 7.42 11.01
CA ILE A 106 4.63 7.34 11.49
C ILE A 106 4.50 7.60 13.00
N THR A 107 5.60 7.92 13.68
CA THR A 107 5.72 8.01 15.15
C THR A 107 4.61 8.85 15.79
N ASN A 108 4.26 9.97 15.14
CA ASN A 108 3.25 10.93 15.60
C ASN A 108 1.97 10.91 14.76
N THR A 109 1.81 9.94 13.86
CA THR A 109 0.63 9.80 13.00
C THR A 109 -0.33 8.72 13.49
N TYR A 110 0.12 7.84 14.38
CA TYR A 110 -0.72 6.86 15.05
C TYR A 110 -0.61 7.00 16.57
N HIS A 111 -1.68 6.64 17.25
CA HIS A 111 -1.80 6.74 18.70
C HIS A 111 -1.14 5.56 19.41
N PHE A 112 0.18 5.41 19.24
CA PHE A 112 0.98 4.44 19.99
C PHE A 112 0.84 4.66 21.50
N LYS A 113 0.74 3.58 22.27
CA LYS A 113 0.57 3.62 23.73
C LYS A 113 1.90 3.92 24.43
N PRO A 114 1.88 4.59 25.59
CA PRO A 114 3.08 4.78 26.41
C PRO A 114 3.64 3.45 26.90
N GLY A 115 4.97 3.33 26.98
CA GLY A 115 5.64 2.11 27.40
C GLY A 115 5.92 1.14 26.23
N GLN A 116 6.35 -0.08 26.55
CA GLN A 116 6.72 -1.09 25.56
C GLN A 116 5.49 -1.88 25.11
N HIS A 117 5.19 -1.86 23.82
CA HIS A 117 4.08 -2.61 23.22
C HIS A 117 4.52 -3.30 21.93
N THR A 118 3.78 -4.34 21.55
CA THR A 118 3.95 -5.07 20.29
C THR A 118 2.75 -4.81 19.40
N TYR A 119 3.03 -4.45 18.15
CA TYR A 119 2.04 -4.08 17.15
C TYR A 119 2.19 -4.92 15.89
N THR A 120 1.09 -5.09 15.17
CA THR A 120 1.06 -5.64 13.82
C THR A 120 0.56 -4.56 12.87
N LEU A 121 1.38 -4.23 11.86
CA LEU A 121 1.05 -3.32 10.78
C LEU A 121 0.64 -4.12 9.55
N SER A 122 -0.55 -3.81 9.03
CA SER A 122 -1.07 -4.32 7.76
C SER A 122 -1.14 -3.18 6.74
N TYR A 123 -0.89 -3.52 5.49
CA TYR A 123 -0.95 -2.60 4.36
C TYR A 123 -1.61 -3.30 3.18
N SER A 124 -2.55 -2.62 2.52
CA SER A 124 -3.14 -3.10 1.28
C SER A 124 -2.51 -2.32 0.13
N GLY A 125 -1.55 -2.96 -0.54
CA GLY A 125 -0.88 -2.39 -1.71
C GLY A 125 -1.83 -2.25 -2.89
N SER A 126 -1.53 -1.34 -3.80
CA SER A 126 -2.32 -1.16 -5.01
C SER A 126 -1.52 -0.58 -6.16
N TYR A 127 -1.89 -0.96 -7.38
CA TYR A 127 -1.26 -0.47 -8.61
C TYR A 127 -2.26 -0.40 -9.76
N LEU A 128 -1.91 0.38 -10.78
CA LEU A 128 -2.57 0.38 -12.09
C LEU A 128 -1.67 -0.27 -13.13
N THR A 129 -2.27 -0.98 -14.07
CA THR A 129 -1.59 -1.49 -15.29
C THR A 129 -1.92 -0.66 -16.53
N ASP A 130 -2.94 0.21 -16.43
CA ASP A 130 -3.40 1.11 -17.48
C ASP A 130 -3.74 2.47 -16.85
N ALA A 131 -3.15 3.53 -17.40
CA ALA A 131 -3.37 4.90 -16.96
C ALA A 131 -4.83 5.37 -17.13
N SER A 132 -5.61 4.70 -17.98
CA SER A 132 -7.02 5.00 -18.21
C SER A 132 -7.95 4.43 -17.14
N GLN A 133 -7.46 3.52 -16.28
CA GLN A 133 -8.25 2.72 -15.34
C GLN A 133 -8.06 3.16 -13.87
N VAL A 134 -7.98 4.47 -13.62
CA VAL A 134 -7.71 5.01 -12.27
C VAL A 134 -8.78 4.64 -11.23
N ALA A 135 -10.02 4.38 -11.67
CA ALA A 135 -11.14 4.07 -10.78
C ALA A 135 -11.15 2.63 -10.23
N ALA A 136 -10.31 1.74 -10.76
CA ALA A 136 -10.32 0.31 -10.39
C ALA A 136 -8.89 -0.23 -10.23
N PRO A 137 -8.15 0.20 -9.19
CA PRO A 137 -6.80 -0.28 -8.97
C PRO A 137 -6.77 -1.76 -8.60
N MET A 138 -5.72 -2.44 -9.05
CA MET A 138 -5.44 -3.82 -8.69
C MET A 138 -4.83 -3.85 -7.28
N ILE A 139 -5.30 -4.75 -6.42
CA ILE A 139 -4.82 -4.89 -5.05
C ILE A 139 -3.66 -5.89 -4.99
N VAL A 140 -2.62 -5.53 -4.23
CA VAL A 140 -1.49 -6.40 -3.90
C VAL A 140 -1.63 -6.85 -2.45
N LYS A 141 -1.60 -8.16 -2.24
CA LYS A 141 -1.51 -8.71 -0.89
C LYS A 141 -0.10 -8.47 -0.35
N VAL A 142 0.00 -7.69 0.73
CA VAL A 142 1.26 -7.46 1.43
C VAL A 142 1.23 -8.19 2.76
N MET A 143 2.33 -8.85 3.12
CA MET A 143 2.41 -9.54 4.40
C MET A 143 2.46 -8.51 5.54
N PRO A 144 1.64 -8.68 6.60
CA PRO A 144 1.74 -7.82 7.78
C PRO A 144 3.09 -7.99 8.47
N VAL A 145 3.52 -6.93 9.16
CA VAL A 145 4.76 -6.91 9.94
C VAL A 145 4.45 -6.69 11.41
N THR A 146 4.99 -7.56 12.26
CA THR A 146 4.96 -7.39 13.70
C THR A 146 6.22 -6.69 14.18
N PHE A 147 6.08 -5.68 15.03
CA PHE A 147 7.18 -4.91 15.57
C PHE A 147 6.92 -4.48 17.02
N SER A 148 8.00 -4.22 17.75
CA SER A 148 7.94 -3.73 19.13
C SER A 148 8.37 -2.27 19.17
N PHE A 149 7.60 -1.43 19.86
CA PHE A 149 7.88 -0.01 20.00
C PHE A 149 7.70 0.47 21.44
N ARG A 150 8.57 1.37 21.87
CA ARG A 150 8.51 2.04 23.17
C ARG A 150 8.33 3.53 22.96
N LYS A 151 7.14 4.05 23.31
CA LYS A 151 6.85 5.48 23.28
C LYS A 151 7.29 6.17 24.56
#